data_AF-A0A2E5C0Y4-F1
#
_entry.id   AF-A0A2E5C0Y4-F1
#
_cell.length_a   1.000
_cell.length_b   1.000
_cell.length_c   1.000
_cell.angle_alpha   90.00
_cell.angle_beta   90.00
_cell.angle_gamma   90.00
#
_symmetry.space_group_name_H-M   'P 1'
#
loop_
_entity.id
_entity.type
_entity.pdbx_description
1 polymer ?
#
loop_
_entity_poly.entity_id
_entity_poly.type
_entity_poly.pdbx_seq_one_letter_code
_entity_poly.pdbx_strand_id
1 'polypeptide(L)'
;MQKAQESKRSIKRAKVSWEQSKEDLELAKSMIKTHPDTSCLLSSQAAINAFSSILQAHGHFQLPAYSSVEMLNLCSSVSKLVEKARSQCAVLDSALNRDLLGHASLKNIQFTPAFARTSFEASRKIHKIIRGYWQENSVRFFDP
;
A
#
# COMPACT_ATOMS: atom_id res chain seq x y z
N MET A 1 14.09 -10.82 -7.56
CA MET A 1 13.86 -9.45 -8.08
C MET A 1 15.18 -8.70 -8.13
N GLN A 2 15.55 -8.10 -9.26
CA GLN A 2 16.79 -7.31 -9.37
C GLN A 2 16.64 -5.97 -8.63
N LYS A 3 17.50 -5.75 -7.64
CA LYS A 3 17.69 -4.46 -6.97
C LYS A 3 18.71 -3.67 -7.79
N ALA A 4 18.30 -2.52 -8.33
CA ALA A 4 19.26 -1.58 -8.90
C ALA A 4 19.87 -0.72 -7.79
N GLN A 5 20.96 -0.02 -8.09
CA GLN A 5 21.54 0.93 -7.15
C GLN A 5 20.57 2.10 -6.87
N GLU A 6 20.56 2.58 -5.62
CA GLU A 6 19.86 3.81 -5.22
C GLU A 6 20.28 4.96 -6.16
N SER A 7 19.31 5.68 -6.73
CA SER A 7 19.58 6.73 -7.72
C SER A 7 18.59 7.88 -7.60
N LYS A 8 18.95 9.05 -8.15
CA LYS A 8 18.04 10.21 -8.22
C LYS A 8 16.69 9.84 -8.86
N ARG A 9 16.70 8.94 -9.86
CA ARG A 9 15.48 8.44 -10.52
C ARG A 9 14.64 7.57 -9.58
N SER A 10 15.26 6.68 -8.82
CA SER A 10 14.56 5.79 -7.89
C SER A 10 13.93 6.58 -6.74
N ILE A 11 14.65 7.55 -6.20
CA ILE A 11 14.18 8.50 -5.18
C ILE A 11 13.01 9.36 -5.70
N LYS A 12 13.10 9.88 -6.94
CA LYS A 12 12.00 10.66 -7.54
C LYS A 12 10.72 9.82 -7.64
N ARG A 13 10.83 8.56 -8.07
CA ARG A 13 9.68 7.64 -8.12
C ARG A 13 9.12 7.39 -6.72
N ALA A 14 9.99 7.16 -5.74
CA ALA A 14 9.58 6.96 -4.35
C ALA A 14 8.72 8.12 -3.82
N LYS A 15 9.16 9.37 -4.07
CA LYS A 15 8.37 10.57 -3.71
C LYS A 15 7.00 10.55 -4.36
N VAL A 16 6.93 10.31 -5.68
CA VAL A 16 5.66 10.25 -6.42
C VAL A 16 4.74 9.15 -5.87
N SER A 17 5.26 7.94 -5.63
CA SER A 17 4.46 6.85 -5.05
C SER A 17 3.97 7.17 -3.64
N TRP A 18 4.75 7.88 -2.83
CA TRP A 18 4.29 8.33 -1.51
C TRP A 18 3.17 9.37 -1.61
N GLU A 19 3.29 10.36 -2.50
CA GLU A 19 2.22 11.34 -2.72
C GLU A 19 0.93 10.68 -3.22
N GLN A 20 1.03 9.86 -4.28
CA GLN A 20 -0.11 9.13 -4.84
C GLN A 20 -0.81 8.27 -3.78
N SER A 21 -0.04 7.61 -2.92
CA SER A 21 -0.62 6.77 -1.86
C SER A 21 -1.55 7.53 -0.93
N LYS A 22 -1.26 8.82 -0.67
CA LYS A 22 -2.08 9.68 0.20
C LYS A 22 -3.36 10.12 -0.52
N GLU A 23 -3.25 10.46 -1.80
CA GLU A 23 -4.41 10.78 -2.65
C GLU A 23 -5.38 9.59 -2.75
N ASP A 24 -4.83 8.40 -3.02
CA ASP A 24 -5.60 7.15 -3.07
C ASP A 24 -6.35 6.90 -1.76
N LEU A 25 -5.70 7.15 -0.61
CA LEU A 25 -6.31 6.96 0.71
C LEU A 25 -7.46 7.95 0.98
N GLU A 26 -7.30 9.22 0.59
CA GLU A 26 -8.37 10.23 0.74
C GLU A 26 -9.55 9.93 -0.19
N LEU A 27 -9.28 9.49 -1.42
CA LEU A 27 -10.34 9.02 -2.33
C LEU A 27 -11.02 7.75 -1.79
N ALA A 28 -10.27 6.80 -1.23
CA ALA A 28 -10.84 5.61 -0.61
C ALA A 28 -11.85 5.98 0.49
N LYS A 29 -11.51 6.98 1.31
CA LYS A 29 -12.37 7.48 2.40
C LYS A 29 -13.69 8.07 1.89
N SER A 30 -13.65 8.86 0.82
CA SER A 30 -14.84 9.52 0.27
C SER A 30 -15.82 8.53 -0.36
N MET A 31 -15.31 7.39 -0.84
CA MET A 31 -16.10 6.35 -1.53
C MET A 31 -16.75 5.32 -0.61
N ILE A 32 -16.43 5.28 0.70
CA ILE A 32 -16.90 4.23 1.64
C ILE A 32 -18.42 4.01 1.57
N LYS A 33 -19.20 5.09 1.45
CA LYS A 33 -20.67 5.01 1.48
C LYS A 33 -21.30 4.81 0.10
N THR A 34 -20.70 5.38 -0.94
CA THR A 34 -21.29 5.48 -2.29
C THR A 34 -20.78 4.38 -3.23
N HIS A 35 -19.51 4.01 -3.12
CA HIS A 35 -18.84 3.00 -3.96
C HIS A 35 -17.88 2.16 -3.09
N PRO A 36 -18.43 1.27 -2.22
CA PRO A 36 -17.64 0.51 -1.24
C PRO A 36 -16.61 -0.44 -1.87
N ASP A 37 -16.88 -0.96 -3.05
CA ASP A 37 -15.96 -1.73 -3.89
C ASP A 37 -14.75 -0.88 -4.32
N THR A 38 -15.00 0.30 -4.85
CA THR A 38 -13.99 1.29 -5.26
C THR A 38 -13.17 1.73 -4.05
N SER A 39 -13.81 1.94 -2.90
CA SER A 39 -13.13 2.24 -1.64
C SER A 39 -12.17 1.11 -1.21
N CYS A 40 -12.55 -0.15 -1.36
CA CYS A 40 -11.67 -1.29 -1.07
C CYS A 40 -10.47 -1.35 -2.03
N LEU A 41 -10.71 -1.14 -3.32
CA LEU A 41 -9.64 -1.10 -4.33
C LEU A 41 -8.63 0.02 -4.02
N LEU A 42 -9.13 1.25 -3.82
CA LEU A 42 -8.30 2.41 -3.50
C LEU A 42 -7.56 2.25 -2.16
N SER A 43 -8.18 1.63 -1.16
CA SER A 43 -7.51 1.30 0.11
C SER A 43 -6.30 0.38 -0.11
N SER A 44 -6.46 -0.61 -0.98
CA SER A 44 -5.39 -1.56 -1.33
C SER A 44 -4.29 -0.86 -2.14
N GLN A 45 -4.67 -0.05 -3.13
CA GLN A 45 -3.75 0.72 -3.96
C GLN A 45 -2.94 1.73 -3.14
N ALA A 46 -3.59 2.40 -2.18
CA ALA A 46 -2.93 3.30 -1.25
C ALA A 46 -1.85 2.58 -0.43
N ALA A 47 -2.11 1.37 0.04
CA ALA A 47 -1.10 0.58 0.77
C ALA A 47 0.05 0.14 -0.14
N ILE A 48 -0.26 -0.36 -1.34
CA ILE A 48 0.73 -0.79 -2.34
C ILE A 48 1.64 0.36 -2.75
N ASN A 49 1.08 1.55 -3.01
CA ASN A 49 1.85 2.74 -3.37
C ASN A 49 2.72 3.22 -2.20
N ALA A 50 2.22 3.13 -0.97
CA ALA A 50 3.01 3.46 0.22
C ALA A 50 4.21 2.50 0.39
N PHE A 51 4.04 1.18 0.26
CA PHE A 51 5.18 0.25 0.29
C PHE A 51 6.11 0.43 -0.91
N SER A 52 5.54 0.70 -2.10
CA SER A 52 6.31 0.97 -3.32
C SER A 52 7.26 2.13 -3.11
N SER A 53 6.83 3.18 -2.40
CA SER A 53 7.69 4.32 -2.10
C SER A 53 8.98 3.90 -1.39
N ILE A 54 8.88 3.02 -0.38
CA ILE A 54 10.05 2.52 0.36
C ILE A 54 10.95 1.73 -0.58
N LEU A 55 10.39 0.74 -1.28
CA LEU A 55 11.16 -0.14 -2.15
C LEU A 55 11.86 0.61 -3.30
N GLN A 56 11.19 1.60 -3.89
CA GLN A 56 11.76 2.44 -4.93
C GLN A 56 12.89 3.32 -4.41
N ALA A 57 12.80 3.84 -3.18
CA ALA A 57 13.90 4.61 -2.60
C ALA A 57 15.16 3.73 -2.46
N HIS A 58 14.98 2.44 -2.18
CA HIS A 58 16.03 1.42 -2.13
C HIS A 58 16.42 0.83 -3.50
N GLY A 59 15.92 1.38 -4.61
CA GLY A 59 16.32 0.97 -5.97
C GLY A 59 15.57 -0.24 -6.54
N HIS A 60 14.45 -0.65 -5.94
CA HIS A 60 13.58 -1.66 -6.55
C HIS A 60 12.68 -1.03 -7.61
N PHE A 61 12.74 -1.56 -8.84
CA PHE A 61 11.99 -1.01 -9.98
C PHE A 61 10.83 -1.89 -10.47
N GLN A 62 10.95 -3.21 -10.30
CA GLN A 62 9.89 -4.18 -10.51
C GLN A 62 9.29 -4.50 -9.14
N LEU A 63 7.98 -4.38 -8.99
CA LEU A 63 7.30 -4.54 -7.70
C LEU A 63 6.08 -5.45 -7.87
N PRO A 64 5.76 -6.31 -6.89
CA PRO A 64 4.52 -7.10 -6.88
C PRO A 64 3.32 -6.18 -6.55
N ALA A 65 2.90 -5.38 -7.53
CA ALA A 65 1.93 -4.30 -7.36
C ALA A 65 0.46 -4.76 -7.20
N TYR A 66 0.22 -6.01 -6.77
CA TYR A 66 -1.11 -6.60 -6.60
C TYR A 66 -1.31 -7.26 -5.22
N SER A 67 -0.27 -7.38 -4.37
CA SER A 67 -0.40 -7.94 -3.01
C SER A 67 0.33 -7.06 -2.00
N SER A 68 -0.41 -6.61 -0.98
CA SER A 68 0.18 -5.83 0.11
C SER A 68 1.08 -6.69 1.00
N VAL A 69 0.84 -8.01 1.07
CA VAL A 69 1.69 -8.97 1.79
C VAL A 69 3.01 -9.19 1.05
N GLU A 70 2.99 -9.39 -0.27
CA GLU A 70 4.23 -9.54 -1.04
C GLU A 70 5.10 -8.28 -0.99
N MET A 71 4.47 -7.11 -1.10
CA MET A 71 5.13 -5.81 -0.93
C MET A 71 5.75 -5.66 0.46
N LEU A 72 5.03 -6.06 1.51
CA LEU A 72 5.54 -6.05 2.88
C LEU A 72 6.74 -6.97 3.07
N ASN A 73 6.69 -8.20 2.55
CA ASN A 73 7.79 -9.16 2.69
C ASN A 73 9.12 -8.60 2.13
N LEU A 74 9.05 -7.85 1.03
CA LEU A 74 10.20 -7.12 0.49
C LEU A 74 10.64 -5.98 1.43
N CYS A 75 9.69 -5.17 1.92
CA CYS A 75 9.99 -4.06 2.84
C CYS A 75 10.57 -4.53 4.19
N SER A 76 10.25 -5.74 4.61
CA SER A 76 10.69 -6.32 5.89
C SER A 76 12.21 -6.53 5.94
N SER A 77 12.83 -6.72 4.77
CA SER A 77 14.29 -6.74 4.63
C SER A 77 14.94 -5.36 4.78
N VAL A 78 14.16 -4.28 4.64
CA VAL A 78 14.61 -2.89 4.72
C VAL A 78 14.45 -2.32 6.12
N SER A 79 13.30 -2.54 6.76
CA SER A 79 13.05 -2.02 8.11
C SER A 79 12.07 -2.89 8.90
N LYS A 80 12.49 -3.28 10.12
CA LYS A 80 11.65 -4.00 11.09
C LYS A 80 10.44 -3.18 11.56
N LEU A 81 10.46 -1.86 11.42
CA LEU A 81 9.30 -1.02 11.76
C LEU A 81 8.10 -1.37 10.86
N VAL A 82 8.38 -1.60 9.58
CA VAL A 82 7.36 -1.82 8.54
C VAL A 82 6.65 -3.16 8.75
N GLU A 83 7.32 -4.14 9.36
CA GLU A 83 6.78 -5.45 9.72
C GLU A 83 5.50 -5.38 10.57
N LYS A 84 5.33 -4.30 11.35
CA LYS A 84 4.12 -4.06 12.16
C LYS A 84 2.84 -3.97 11.31
N ALA A 85 2.95 -3.80 10.00
CA ALA A 85 1.83 -3.74 9.07
C ALA A 85 1.25 -5.11 8.68
N ARG A 86 1.87 -6.24 9.07
CA ARG A 86 1.50 -7.58 8.56
C ARG A 86 0.02 -7.92 8.73
N SER A 87 -0.53 -7.66 9.92
CA SER A 87 -1.95 -7.94 10.19
C SER A 87 -2.90 -7.11 9.30
N GLN A 88 -2.51 -5.88 8.94
CA GLN A 88 -3.29 -5.01 8.07
C GLN A 88 -3.18 -5.44 6.61
N CYS A 89 -2.01 -5.90 6.16
CA CYS A 89 -1.84 -6.46 4.82
C CYS A 89 -2.73 -7.70 4.61
N ALA A 90 -2.83 -8.57 5.63
CA ALA A 90 -3.72 -9.73 5.56
C ALA A 90 -5.20 -9.33 5.37
N VAL A 91 -5.65 -8.25 6.02
CA VAL A 91 -7.01 -7.71 5.82
C VAL A 91 -7.21 -7.24 4.38
N LEU A 92 -6.26 -6.47 3.82
CA LEU A 92 -6.38 -5.95 2.45
C LEU A 92 -6.32 -7.05 1.39
N ASP A 93 -5.40 -8.02 1.53
CA ASP A 93 -5.31 -9.14 0.57
C ASP A 93 -6.56 -10.03 0.64
N SER A 94 -7.17 -10.19 1.83
CA SER A 94 -8.46 -10.88 1.96
C SER A 94 -9.60 -10.16 1.21
N ALA A 95 -9.54 -8.83 1.09
CA ALA A 95 -10.49 -8.05 0.31
C ALA A 95 -10.25 -8.26 -1.20
N LEU A 96 -9.00 -8.25 -1.65
CA LEU A 96 -8.66 -8.48 -3.06
C LEU A 96 -9.07 -9.87 -3.55
N ASN A 97 -8.97 -10.89 -2.69
CA ASN A 97 -9.43 -12.25 -2.96
C ASN A 97 -10.96 -12.38 -3.04
N ARG A 98 -11.73 -11.39 -2.57
CA ARG A 98 -13.21 -11.37 -2.64
C ARG A 98 -13.72 -10.77 -3.95
N ASP A 99 -13.20 -11.24 -5.07
CA ASP A 99 -13.72 -10.89 -6.41
C ASP A 99 -13.48 -9.43 -6.85
N LEU A 100 -12.43 -8.77 -6.33
CA LEU A 100 -11.99 -7.46 -6.85
C LEU A 100 -11.21 -7.56 -8.17
N LEU A 101 -10.66 -8.75 -8.47
CA LEU A 101 -9.86 -9.04 -9.67
C LEU A 101 -10.43 -10.19 -10.52
N GLY A 102 -11.66 -10.66 -10.25
CA GLY A 102 -12.37 -11.64 -11.09
C GLY A 102 -11.92 -13.11 -10.96
N HIS A 103 -11.16 -13.47 -9.92
CA HIS A 103 -10.59 -14.83 -9.76
C HIS A 103 -11.34 -15.76 -8.80
N ALA A 104 -12.39 -15.30 -8.11
CA ALA A 104 -13.10 -16.12 -7.11
C ALA A 104 -14.55 -16.40 -7.55
N SER A 105 -14.96 -17.67 -7.48
CA SER A 105 -16.32 -18.15 -7.79
C SER A 105 -17.40 -17.69 -6.81
N LEU A 106 -17.08 -16.80 -5.86
CA LEU A 106 -18.01 -16.27 -4.86
C LEU A 106 -18.64 -14.97 -5.37
N LYS A 107 -19.41 -15.07 -6.45
CA LYS A 107 -20.16 -13.97 -7.10
C LYS A 107 -21.13 -13.18 -6.20
N ASN A 108 -21.24 -13.50 -4.90
CA ASN A 108 -22.35 -13.07 -4.05
C ASN A 108 -21.94 -12.36 -2.74
N ILE A 109 -20.67 -12.04 -2.50
CA ILE A 109 -20.30 -11.22 -1.33
C ILE A 109 -20.27 -9.75 -1.75
N GLN A 110 -21.38 -9.03 -1.55
CA GLN A 110 -21.43 -7.60 -1.80
C GLN A 110 -20.39 -6.85 -0.95
N PHE A 111 -19.64 -5.95 -1.59
CA PHE A 111 -18.84 -4.95 -0.88
C PHE A 111 -19.78 -4.02 -0.12
N THR A 112 -19.81 -4.13 1.21
CA THR A 112 -20.63 -3.27 2.07
C THR A 112 -19.83 -2.06 2.55
N PRO A 113 -20.48 -0.94 2.91
CA PRO A 113 -19.80 0.19 3.55
C PRO A 113 -19.03 -0.19 4.82
N ALA A 114 -19.51 -1.19 5.57
CA ALA A 114 -18.81 -1.71 6.76
C ALA A 114 -17.51 -2.42 6.38
N PHE A 115 -17.53 -3.21 5.31
CA PHE A 115 -16.34 -3.86 4.78
C PHE A 115 -15.35 -2.84 4.20
N ALA A 116 -15.84 -1.89 3.40
CA ALA A 116 -15.04 -0.79 2.87
C ALA A 116 -14.34 0.03 3.98
N ARG A 117 -15.05 0.32 5.08
CA ARG A 117 -14.47 0.96 6.25
C ARG A 117 -13.35 0.12 6.88
N THR A 118 -13.50 -1.20 6.91
CA THR A 118 -12.47 -2.11 7.44
C THR A 118 -11.20 -2.07 6.58
N SER A 119 -11.34 -2.12 5.26
CA SER A 119 -10.22 -1.98 4.31
C SER A 119 -9.54 -0.61 4.43
N PHE A 120 -10.32 0.46 4.49
CA PHE A 120 -9.80 1.82 4.69
C PHE A 120 -9.00 1.94 5.99
N GLU A 121 -9.52 1.41 7.10
CA GLU A 121 -8.85 1.46 8.40
C GLU A 121 -7.55 0.64 8.43
N ALA A 122 -7.51 -0.49 7.73
CA ALA A 122 -6.29 -1.26 7.55
C ALA A 122 -5.24 -0.44 6.78
N SER A 123 -5.62 0.16 5.64
CA SER A 123 -4.73 1.01 4.84
C SER A 123 -4.24 2.25 5.61
N ARG A 124 -5.12 2.91 6.36
CA ARG A 124 -4.77 4.05 7.22
C ARG A 124 -3.72 3.69 8.27
N LYS A 125 -3.83 2.51 8.89
CA LYS A 125 -2.84 2.00 9.85
C LYS A 125 -1.50 1.72 9.19
N ILE A 126 -1.48 1.12 7.99
CA ILE A 126 -0.26 0.92 7.19
C ILE A 126 0.40 2.27 6.90
N HIS A 127 -0.37 3.25 6.46
CA HIS A 127 0.10 4.62 6.21
C HIS A 127 0.74 5.26 7.43
N LYS A 128 0.17 5.08 8.62
CA LYS A 128 0.76 5.57 9.87
C LYS A 128 2.13 4.94 10.14
N ILE A 129 2.29 3.64 9.89
CA ILE A 129 3.56 2.92 10.07
C ILE A 129 4.59 3.42 9.06
N ILE A 130 4.22 3.53 7.78
CA ILE A 130 5.12 3.98 6.71
C ILE A 130 5.51 5.45 6.88
N ARG A 131 4.61 6.29 7.38
CA ARG A 131 4.95 7.67 7.78
C ARG A 131 6.03 7.68 8.86
N GLY A 132 5.97 6.78 9.84
CA GLY A 132 7.03 6.61 10.85
C GLY A 132 8.37 6.26 10.21
N TYR A 133 8.38 5.31 9.26
CA TYR A 133 9.60 5.01 8.49
C TYR A 133 10.14 6.25 7.77
N TRP A 134 9.28 7.02 7.11
CA TRP A 134 9.71 8.23 6.40
C TRP A 134 10.22 9.32 7.35
N GLN A 135 9.65 9.48 8.55
CA GLN A 135 10.17 10.42 9.54
C GLN A 135 11.62 10.09 9.95
N GLU A 136 11.97 8.80 10.02
CA GLU A 136 13.33 8.36 10.37
C GLU A 136 14.32 8.43 9.18
N ASN A 137 13.82 8.43 7.94
CA ASN A 137 14.64 8.21 6.75
C ASN A 137 14.54 9.33 5.69
N SER A 138 13.67 10.33 5.88
CA SER A 138 13.42 11.36 4.87
C SER A 138 14.64 12.20 4.57
N VAL A 139 15.49 12.51 5.55
CA VAL A 139 16.73 13.27 5.33
C VAL A 139 17.63 12.50 4.36
N ARG A 140 17.90 11.22 4.64
CA ARG A 140 18.74 10.36 3.79
C ARG A 140 18.26 10.31 2.34
N PHE A 141 16.95 10.18 2.11
CA PHE A 141 16.43 9.89 0.77
C PHE A 141 15.88 11.12 0.04
N PHE A 142 15.29 12.08 0.75
CA PHE A 142 14.51 13.15 0.16
C PHE A 142 15.14 14.53 0.29
N ASP A 143 16.09 14.70 1.20
CA ASP A 143 16.85 15.94 1.44
C ASP A 143 18.34 15.62 1.71
N PRO A 144 19.05 15.01 0.74
CA PRO A 144 20.44 14.58 0.92
C PRO A 144 21.44 15.75 0.86
#